data_AF-A0A915MKL7-F1
#
_entry.id   AF-A0A915MKL7-F1
#
_cell.length_a   1.000
_cell.length_b   1.000
_cell.length_c   1.000
_cell.angle_alpha   90.00
_cell.angle_beta   90.00
_cell.angle_gamma   90.00
#
_symmetry.space_group_name_H-M   'P 1'
#
loop_
_entity.id
_entity.type
_entity.pdbx_description
1 polymer ?
#
loop_
_entity_poly.entity_id
_entity_poly.type
_entity_poly.pdbx_seq_one_letter_code
_entity_poly.pdbx_strand_id
1 'polypeptide(L)'
;MRYLFVQVLVFGNPSNARELWERFLDHMIKLVTIDPTGNIRKRLIDRALAFIEAQLADYGMTNQQFGLDSPSSGMRQDVDEALDNFFFGDKDEDDPASGKKPTINLNDDQENVWAIVQNAINGTSSNTIFVTGDGGTGKTYLFNAIISRLRDMRIRVIASAYTGCAATLLTGGATVHSVF
;
A
#
# COMPACT_ATOMS: atom_id res chain seq x y z
N MET A 1 9.83 -0.56 3.34
CA MET A 1 10.65 -1.13 4.44
C MET A 1 10.46 -2.62 4.64
N ARG A 2 9.24 -3.16 4.83
CA ARG A 2 9.03 -4.62 5.02
C ARG A 2 9.44 -5.45 3.80
N TYR A 3 9.16 -4.98 2.59
CA TYR A 3 9.58 -5.64 1.35
C TYR A 3 11.11 -5.70 1.20
N LEU A 4 11.79 -4.55 1.36
CA LEU A 4 13.25 -4.48 1.37
C LEU A 4 13.87 -5.42 2.40
N PHE A 5 13.29 -5.53 3.59
CA PHE A 5 13.75 -6.45 4.62
C PHE A 5 13.69 -7.91 4.16
N VAL A 6 12.59 -8.32 3.50
CA VAL A 6 12.48 -9.67 2.89
C VAL A 6 13.56 -9.88 1.84
N GLN A 7 13.83 -8.89 0.98
CA GLN A 7 14.90 -8.98 -0.02
C GLN A 7 16.28 -9.17 0.63
N VAL A 8 16.55 -8.46 1.74
CA VAL A 8 17.79 -8.64 2.52
C VAL A 8 17.87 -10.02 3.15
N LEU A 9 16.77 -10.57 3.66
CA LEU A 9 16.75 -11.93 4.20
C LEU A 9 17.04 -12.98 3.12
N VAL A 10 16.34 -12.88 1.98
CA VAL A 10 16.42 -13.86 0.88
C VAL A 10 17.78 -13.80 0.17
N PHE A 11 18.25 -12.61 -0.19
CA PHE A 11 19.44 -12.44 -1.03
C PHE A 11 20.69 -12.02 -0.27
N GLY A 12 20.53 -11.36 0.88
CA GLY A 12 21.64 -10.84 1.68
C GLY A 12 22.19 -11.85 2.70
N ASN A 13 21.44 -12.91 3.01
CA ASN A 13 21.76 -13.94 4.01
C ASN A 13 22.46 -13.36 5.27
N PRO A 14 21.78 -12.48 6.02
CA PRO A 14 22.41 -11.76 7.11
C PRO A 14 22.83 -12.72 8.23
N SER A 15 24.01 -12.47 8.80
CA SER A 15 24.59 -13.27 9.88
C SER A 15 23.67 -13.37 11.11
N ASN A 16 22.82 -12.36 11.33
CA ASN A 16 21.84 -12.33 12.41
C ASN A 16 20.58 -11.55 12.00
N ALA A 17 19.65 -12.24 11.34
CA ALA A 17 18.37 -11.67 10.90
C ALA A 17 17.51 -11.14 12.07
N ARG A 18 17.63 -11.74 13.26
CA ARG A 18 16.88 -11.33 14.44
C ARG A 18 17.33 -9.97 14.99
N GLU A 19 18.64 -9.75 15.06
CA GLU A 19 19.18 -8.46 15.48
C GLU A 19 18.77 -7.34 14.50
N LEU A 20 18.77 -7.65 13.20
CA LEU A 20 18.30 -6.72 12.18
C LEU A 20 16.81 -6.39 12.33
N TRP A 21 15.98 -7.41 12.61
CA TRP A 21 14.57 -7.26 12.91
C TRP A 21 14.34 -6.36 14.12
N GLU A 22 15.00 -6.63 15.24
CA GLU A 22 14.88 -5.86 16.48
C GLU A 22 15.31 -4.40 16.27
N ARG A 23 16.41 -4.18 15.53
CA ARG A 23 16.94 -2.84 15.23
C ARG A 23 15.98 -2.00 14.38
N PHE A 24 15.29 -2.59 13.41
CA PHE A 24 14.40 -1.87 12.50
C PHE A 24 12.92 -2.05 12.82
N LEU A 25 12.59 -2.69 13.95
CA LEU A 25 11.22 -3.06 14.33
C LEU A 25 10.26 -1.88 14.27
N ASP A 26 10.63 -0.73 14.85
CA ASP A 26 9.78 0.46 14.88
C ASP A 26 9.45 1.00 13.47
N HIS A 27 10.39 0.84 12.52
CA HIS A 27 10.18 1.19 11.11
C HIS A 27 9.32 0.17 10.37
N MET A 28 9.35 -1.09 10.82
CA MET A 28 8.49 -2.15 10.28
C MET A 28 7.06 -1.96 10.75
N ILE A 29 6.83 -1.67 12.02
CA ILE A 29 5.47 -1.58 12.59
C ILE A 29 4.79 -0.22 12.36
N LYS A 30 5.52 0.82 11.94
CA LYS A 30 5.02 2.20 11.73
C LYS A 30 4.08 2.62 12.86
N LEU A 31 4.60 2.66 14.09
CA LEU A 31 3.80 3.06 15.26
C LEU A 31 3.26 4.48 15.09
N VAL A 32 1.93 4.60 14.97
CA VAL A 32 1.23 5.90 14.81
C VAL A 32 0.82 6.49 16.16
N THR A 33 0.73 5.68 17.23
CA THR A 33 0.27 6.15 18.54
C THR A 33 0.90 5.33 19.68
N ILE A 34 1.17 5.98 20.82
CA ILE A 34 1.68 5.32 22.04
C ILE A 34 0.49 4.71 22.77
N ASP A 35 0.38 3.39 22.78
CA ASP A 35 -0.62 2.64 23.53
C ASP A 35 -0.11 2.32 24.95
N PRO A 36 -0.75 2.81 26.03
CA PRO A 36 -0.36 2.51 27.40
C PRO A 36 -0.51 1.02 27.77
N THR A 37 -1.24 0.24 26.96
CA THR A 37 -1.59 -1.16 27.25
C THR A 37 -0.68 -2.19 26.58
N GLY A 38 0.21 -1.77 25.65
CA GLY A 38 1.14 -2.66 24.93
C GLY A 38 0.51 -3.65 23.93
N ASN A 39 -0.82 -3.78 23.93
CA ASN A 39 -1.56 -4.69 23.07
C ASN A 39 -1.48 -4.29 21.59
N ILE A 40 -1.50 -2.99 21.29
CA ILE A 40 -1.36 -2.50 19.91
C ILE A 40 0.03 -2.83 19.36
N ARG A 41 1.10 -2.66 20.15
CA ARG A 41 2.48 -2.98 19.71
C ARG A 41 2.61 -4.46 19.35
N LYS A 42 2.10 -5.36 20.19
CA LYS A 42 2.13 -6.81 19.92
C LYS A 42 1.37 -7.17 18.64
N ARG A 43 0.18 -6.60 18.42
CA ARG A 43 -0.60 -6.81 17.19
C ARG A 43 0.13 -6.30 15.94
N LEU A 44 0.81 -5.15 16.03
CA LEU A 44 1.56 -4.60 14.90
C LEU A 44 2.80 -5.43 14.56
N ILE A 45 3.48 -5.99 15.56
CA ILE A 45 4.60 -6.92 15.38
C ILE A 45 4.12 -8.19 14.68
N ASP A 46 3.08 -8.83 15.20
CA ASP A 46 2.49 -10.03 14.61
C ASP A 46 2.03 -9.78 13.16
N ARG A 47 1.44 -8.61 12.89
CA ARG A 47 1.06 -8.18 11.53
C ARG A 47 2.24 -8.04 10.59
N ALA A 48 3.34 -7.46 11.07
CA ALA A 48 4.55 -7.30 10.27
C ALA A 48 5.22 -8.65 10.00
N LEU A 49 5.21 -9.57 10.96
CA LEU A 49 5.69 -10.95 10.81
C LEU A 49 4.84 -11.76 9.82
N ALA A 50 3.51 -11.58 9.82
CA ALA A 50 2.61 -12.22 8.86
C ALA A 50 2.85 -11.74 7.42
N PHE A 51 3.08 -10.44 7.23
CA PHE A 51 3.45 -9.89 5.93
C PHE A 51 4.77 -10.47 5.42
N ILE A 52 5.78 -10.56 6.30
CA ILE A 52 7.09 -11.12 5.97
C ILE A 52 6.97 -12.60 5.63
N GLU A 53 6.20 -13.37 6.40
CA GLU A 53 5.99 -14.80 6.15
C GLU A 53 5.30 -15.05 4.81
N ALA A 54 4.26 -14.26 4.48
CA ALA A 54 3.58 -14.37 3.20
C ALA A 54 4.51 -14.10 2.01
N GLN A 55 5.40 -13.11 2.14
CA GLN A 55 6.38 -12.80 1.09
C GLN A 55 7.54 -13.79 1.03
N LEU A 56 7.98 -14.35 2.17
CA LEU A 56 8.98 -15.43 2.19
C LEU A 56 8.43 -16.73 1.60
N ALA A 57 7.13 -16.99 1.76
CA ALA A 57 6.46 -18.15 1.17
C ALA A 57 6.55 -18.16 -0.36
N ASP A 58 6.54 -16.99 -1.01
CA ASP A 58 6.75 -16.88 -2.47
C ASP A 58 8.14 -17.39 -2.90
N TYR A 59 9.11 -17.38 -1.98
CA TYR A 59 10.47 -17.93 -2.17
C TYR A 59 10.64 -19.32 -1.54
N GLY A 60 9.58 -19.94 -1.03
CA GLY A 60 9.62 -21.22 -0.34
C GLY A 60 10.31 -21.19 1.03
N MET A 61 10.42 -20.01 1.64
CA MET A 61 11.09 -19.79 2.91
C MET A 61 10.09 -19.48 4.04
N THR A 62 10.54 -19.60 5.29
CA THR A 62 9.70 -19.35 6.48
C THR A 62 10.41 -18.44 7.48
N ASN A 63 9.63 -17.75 8.33
CA ASN A 63 10.17 -16.88 9.39
C ASN A 63 11.14 -17.64 10.31
N GLN A 64 10.86 -18.91 10.60
CA GLN A 64 11.65 -19.75 11.50
C GLN A 64 13.06 -20.01 10.97
N GLN A 65 13.25 -20.08 9.64
CA GLN A 65 14.58 -20.26 9.03
C GLN A 65 15.52 -19.09 9.33
N PHE A 66 14.96 -17.92 9.62
CA PHE A 66 15.72 -16.71 9.97
C PHE A 66 15.69 -16.40 11.48
N GLY A 67 15.18 -17.33 12.31
CA GLY A 67 15.07 -17.14 13.76
C GLY A 67 14.04 -16.07 14.17
N LEU A 68 13.07 -15.77 13.30
CA LEU A 68 11.97 -14.85 13.57
C LEU A 68 10.76 -15.60 14.12
N ASP A 69 9.95 -14.90 14.93
CA ASP A 69 8.73 -15.45 15.49
C ASP A 69 7.70 -15.73 14.39
N SER A 70 6.94 -16.82 14.54
CA SER A 70 5.83 -17.14 13.64
C SER A 70 4.59 -16.33 14.03
N PRO A 71 3.83 -15.81 13.06
CA PRO A 71 2.60 -15.08 13.35
C PRO A 71 1.56 -16.01 13.98
N SER A 72 0.80 -15.46 14.93
CA SER A 72 -0.27 -16.17 15.65
C SER A 72 -1.32 -16.75 14.67
N SER A 73 -1.53 -18.09 14.70
CA SER A 73 -2.32 -18.90 13.73
C SER A 73 -3.80 -18.52 13.51
N GLY A 74 -4.37 -17.57 14.26
CA GLY A 74 -5.78 -17.16 14.13
C GLY A 74 -6.07 -16.14 13.02
N MET A 75 -5.03 -15.62 12.34
CA MET A 75 -5.07 -14.28 11.74
C MET A 75 -5.02 -14.20 10.20
N ARG A 76 -5.36 -15.24 9.43
CA ARG A 76 -5.50 -15.07 7.96
C ARG A 76 -6.61 -14.06 7.61
N GLN A 77 -7.71 -14.05 8.36
CA GLN A 77 -8.74 -13.01 8.25
C GLN A 77 -8.22 -11.63 8.67
N ASP A 78 -7.42 -11.57 9.74
CA ASP A 78 -6.78 -10.33 10.20
C ASP A 78 -5.75 -9.79 9.20
N VAL A 79 -5.15 -10.63 8.34
CA VAL A 79 -4.26 -10.16 7.25
C VAL A 79 -5.06 -9.48 6.16
N ASP A 80 -6.18 -10.05 5.72
CA ASP A 80 -7.05 -9.37 4.74
C ASP A 80 -7.69 -8.11 5.34
N GLU A 81 -8.11 -8.15 6.60
CA GLU A 81 -8.58 -6.98 7.32
C GLU A 81 -7.46 -5.94 7.50
N ALA A 82 -6.21 -6.37 7.75
CA ALA A 82 -5.06 -5.48 7.83
C ALA A 82 -4.65 -4.89 6.48
N LEU A 83 -4.81 -5.64 5.39
CA LEU A 83 -4.59 -5.14 4.04
C LEU A 83 -5.69 -4.14 3.69
N ASP A 84 -6.94 -4.47 3.99
CA ASP A 84 -8.06 -3.56 3.77
C ASP A 84 -7.94 -2.31 4.64
N ASN A 85 -7.48 -2.43 5.89
CA ASN A 85 -7.15 -1.27 6.72
C ASN A 85 -5.95 -0.48 6.20
N PHE A 86 -5.01 -1.11 5.51
CA PHE A 86 -3.89 -0.40 4.88
C PHE A 86 -4.31 0.34 3.60
N PHE A 87 -5.19 -0.25 2.80
CA PHE A 87 -5.63 0.31 1.51
C PHE A 87 -6.87 1.21 1.62
N PHE A 88 -7.71 1.00 2.62
CA PHE A 88 -9.01 1.65 2.81
C PHE A 88 -9.24 2.16 4.24
N GLY A 89 -8.37 1.85 5.21
CA GLY A 89 -8.58 2.16 6.63
C GLY A 89 -8.21 3.59 7.02
N ASP A 90 -7.30 4.23 6.27
CA ASP A 90 -7.29 5.70 6.22
C ASP A 90 -8.49 6.09 5.36
N LYS A 91 -9.64 6.25 6.02
CA LYS A 91 -10.57 7.28 5.54
C LYS A 91 -9.72 8.53 5.48
N ASP A 92 -9.57 9.12 4.30
CA ASP A 92 -9.08 10.46 4.14
C ASP A 92 -10.05 11.38 4.94
N GLU A 93 -9.84 11.47 6.26
CA GLU A 93 -10.51 12.37 7.22
C GLU A 93 -9.81 13.74 7.22
N ASP A 94 -9.27 14.16 6.08
CA ASP A 94 -8.86 15.54 5.84
C ASP A 94 -9.94 16.26 5.02
N ASP A 95 -11.12 16.42 5.64
CA ASP A 95 -11.85 17.70 5.78
C ASP A 95 -13.24 17.47 6.46
N PRO A 96 -13.39 17.73 7.77
CA PRO A 96 -14.69 17.67 8.45
C PRO A 96 -15.68 18.78 8.06
N ALA A 97 -15.34 19.67 7.12
CA ALA A 97 -16.25 20.74 6.66
C ALA A 97 -17.14 20.37 5.46
N SER A 98 -16.94 19.23 4.78
CA SER A 98 -17.73 18.88 3.60
C SER A 98 -18.03 17.38 3.54
N GLY A 99 -19.18 16.97 4.08
CA GLY A 99 -19.81 15.67 3.84
C GLY A 99 -20.23 15.43 2.38
N LYS A 100 -19.55 16.03 1.40
CA LYS A 100 -19.70 15.79 -0.03
C LYS A 100 -18.41 15.14 -0.52
N LYS A 101 -18.50 13.86 -0.92
CA LYS A 101 -17.51 13.27 -1.83
C LYS A 101 -17.29 14.26 -2.98
N PRO A 102 -16.04 14.58 -3.36
CA PRO A 102 -15.81 15.48 -4.49
C PRO A 102 -16.50 14.90 -5.72
N THR A 103 -17.43 15.65 -6.30
CA THR A 103 -18.10 15.25 -7.54
C THR A 103 -17.04 15.18 -8.64
N ILE A 104 -16.71 13.98 -9.07
CA ILE A 104 -15.77 13.74 -10.17
C ILE A 104 -16.50 14.13 -11.46
N ASN A 105 -16.06 15.21 -12.11
CA ASN A 105 -16.59 15.67 -13.39
C ASN A 105 -15.45 15.63 -14.42
N LEU A 106 -15.34 14.51 -15.13
CA LEU A 106 -14.34 14.31 -16.18
C LEU A 106 -14.86 14.86 -17.51
N ASN A 107 -13.95 15.34 -18.36
CA ASN A 107 -14.28 15.64 -19.75
C ASN A 107 -14.33 14.36 -20.61
N ASP A 108 -14.76 14.47 -21.86
CA ASP A 108 -14.94 13.32 -22.75
C ASP A 108 -13.65 12.50 -22.95
N ASP A 109 -12.50 13.17 -23.10
CA ASP A 109 -11.21 12.49 -23.26
C ASP A 109 -10.80 11.74 -21.98
N GLN A 110 -11.03 12.35 -20.83
CA GLN A 110 -10.76 11.77 -19.51
C GLN A 110 -11.69 10.59 -19.20
N GLU A 111 -12.97 10.66 -19.59
CA GLU A 111 -13.91 9.53 -19.49
C GLU A 111 -13.50 8.38 -20.41
N ASN A 112 -12.97 8.67 -21.60
CA ASN A 112 -12.42 7.63 -22.47
C ASN A 112 -11.22 6.92 -21.83
N VAL A 113 -10.32 7.66 -21.16
CA VAL A 113 -9.23 7.02 -20.39
C VAL A 113 -9.79 6.15 -19.28
N TRP A 114 -10.81 6.61 -18.56
CA TRP A 114 -11.46 5.79 -17.54
C TRP A 114 -12.08 4.51 -18.10
N ALA A 115 -12.73 4.56 -19.26
CA ALA A 115 -13.26 3.36 -19.93
C ALA A 115 -12.16 2.35 -20.27
N ILE A 116 -10.98 2.80 -20.70
CA ILE A 116 -9.82 1.93 -20.94
C ILE A 116 -9.36 1.28 -19.63
N VAL A 117 -9.31 2.03 -18.53
CA VAL A 117 -8.96 1.48 -17.21
C VAL A 117 -9.98 0.44 -16.74
N GLN A 118 -11.29 0.70 -16.93
CA GLN A 118 -12.34 -0.26 -16.59
C GLN A 118 -12.22 -1.57 -17.40
N ASN A 119 -11.92 -1.47 -18.69
CA ASN A 119 -11.69 -2.64 -19.54
C ASN A 119 -10.46 -3.44 -19.09
N ALA A 120 -9.39 -2.77 -18.67
CA ALA A 120 -8.21 -3.43 -18.14
C ALA A 120 -8.51 -4.23 -16.87
N ILE A 121 -9.32 -3.66 -15.98
CA ILE A 121 -9.77 -4.34 -14.74
C ILE A 121 -10.62 -5.56 -15.05
N ASN A 122 -11.49 -5.47 -16.07
CA ASN A 122 -12.33 -6.58 -16.51
C ASN A 122 -11.57 -7.64 -17.32
N GLY A 123 -10.27 -7.46 -17.57
CA GLY A 123 -9.43 -8.39 -18.33
C GLY A 123 -9.71 -8.39 -19.84
N THR A 124 -10.36 -7.35 -20.37
CA THR A 124 -10.71 -7.24 -21.80
C THR A 124 -9.69 -6.42 -22.59
N SER A 125 -8.68 -5.84 -21.95
CA SER A 125 -7.63 -5.03 -22.59
C SER A 125 -6.27 -5.18 -21.90
N SER A 126 -5.26 -4.46 -22.41
CA SER A 126 -3.91 -4.38 -21.82
C SER A 126 -3.95 -3.96 -20.34
N ASN A 127 -3.08 -4.58 -19.53
CA ASN A 127 -2.90 -4.26 -18.11
C ASN A 127 -1.97 -3.06 -17.88
N THR A 128 -1.41 -2.47 -18.94
CA THR A 128 -0.51 -1.31 -18.87
C THR A 128 -1.02 -0.21 -19.79
N ILE A 129 -1.21 0.98 -19.22
CA ILE A 129 -1.81 2.14 -19.88
C ILE A 129 -0.87 3.34 -19.70
N PHE A 130 -0.57 4.03 -20.79
CA PHE A 130 0.18 5.28 -20.77
C PHE A 130 -0.78 6.43 -21.07
N VAL A 131 -0.82 7.42 -20.17
CA VAL A 131 -1.65 8.62 -20.34
C VAL A 131 -0.72 9.81 -20.56
N THR A 132 -0.88 10.48 -21.70
CA THR A 132 -0.13 11.70 -22.05
C THR A 132 -1.09 12.86 -22.26
N GLY A 133 -0.57 14.08 -22.13
CA GLY A 133 -1.31 15.30 -22.41
C GLY A 133 -0.46 16.51 -22.08
N ASP A 134 -0.79 17.64 -22.69
CA ASP A 134 -0.05 18.89 -22.53
C ASP A 134 -0.15 19.46 -21.10
N GLY A 135 0.65 20.48 -20.81
CA GLY A 135 0.52 21.24 -19.56
C GLY A 135 -0.90 21.80 -19.42
N GLY A 136 -1.51 21.66 -18.23
CA GLY A 136 -2.84 22.19 -17.96
C GLY A 136 -4.03 21.30 -18.33
N THR A 137 -3.83 20.11 -18.91
CA THR A 137 -4.93 19.18 -19.28
C THR A 137 -5.56 18.41 -18.11
N GLY A 138 -5.19 18.73 -16.87
CA GLY A 138 -5.79 18.10 -15.69
C GLY A 138 -5.39 16.64 -15.45
N LYS A 139 -4.23 16.18 -15.92
CA LYS A 139 -3.75 14.79 -15.69
C LYS A 139 -3.77 14.37 -14.21
N THR A 140 -3.34 15.26 -13.32
CA THR A 140 -3.40 15.02 -11.87
C THR A 140 -4.83 14.83 -11.38
N TYR A 141 -5.77 15.64 -11.88
CA TYR A 141 -7.20 15.52 -11.57
C TYR A 141 -7.74 14.17 -12.05
N LEU A 142 -7.39 13.77 -13.27
CA LEU A 142 -7.75 12.45 -13.82
C LEU A 142 -7.20 11.30 -12.96
N PHE A 143 -5.92 11.33 -12.56
CA PHE A 143 -5.36 10.27 -11.72
C PHE A 143 -6.05 10.17 -10.36
N ASN A 144 -6.35 11.30 -9.71
CA ASN A 144 -7.10 11.30 -8.45
C ASN A 144 -8.53 10.79 -8.63
N ALA A 145 -9.20 11.15 -9.74
CA ALA A 145 -10.51 10.63 -10.07
C ALA A 145 -10.50 9.10 -10.26
N ILE A 146 -9.50 8.57 -10.97
CA ILE A 146 -9.30 7.13 -11.15
C ILE A 146 -9.08 6.46 -9.79
N ILE A 147 -8.14 6.96 -8.97
CA ILE A 147 -7.85 6.42 -7.64
C ILE A 147 -9.13 6.36 -6.79
N SER A 148 -9.90 7.44 -6.75
CA SER A 148 -11.15 7.50 -5.98
C SER A 148 -12.19 6.49 -6.49
N ARG A 149 -12.40 6.39 -7.81
CA ARG A 149 -13.35 5.40 -8.38
C ARG A 149 -12.93 3.97 -8.06
N LEU A 150 -11.63 3.65 -8.15
CA LEU A 150 -11.10 2.32 -7.82
C LEU A 150 -11.25 1.99 -6.33
N ARG A 151 -10.99 2.94 -5.44
CA ARG A 151 -11.20 2.77 -4.00
C ARG A 151 -12.68 2.56 -3.66
N ASP A 152 -13.59 3.28 -4.32
CA ASP A 152 -15.04 3.09 -4.20
C ASP A 152 -15.46 1.68 -4.66
N MET A 153 -14.77 1.12 -5.65
CA MET A 153 -14.94 -0.28 -6.10
C MET A 153 -14.24 -1.31 -5.20
N ARG A 154 -13.65 -0.89 -4.06
CA ARG A 154 -12.85 -1.75 -3.15
C ARG A 154 -11.67 -2.44 -3.84
N ILE A 155 -11.09 -1.79 -4.85
CA ILE A 155 -9.83 -2.23 -5.47
C ILE A 155 -8.66 -1.62 -4.71
N ARG A 156 -7.67 -2.45 -4.36
CA ARG A 156 -6.45 -2.02 -3.68
C ARG A 156 -5.56 -1.25 -4.66
N VAL A 157 -5.29 0.03 -4.39
CA VAL A 157 -4.55 0.93 -5.28
C VAL A 157 -3.31 1.47 -4.58
N ILE A 158 -2.20 1.52 -5.31
CA ILE A 158 -0.96 2.17 -4.90
C ILE A 158 -0.71 3.34 -5.85
N ALA A 159 -0.70 4.56 -5.32
CA ALA A 159 -0.35 5.76 -6.07
C ALA A 159 1.10 6.14 -5.76
N SER A 160 1.96 6.13 -6.78
CA SER A 160 3.38 6.46 -6.58
C SER A 160 3.92 7.43 -7.63
N ALA A 161 4.84 8.31 -7.22
CA ALA A 161 5.54 9.22 -8.12
C ALA A 161 7.05 9.28 -7.83
N TYR A 162 7.85 9.69 -8.83
CA TYR A 162 9.31 9.76 -8.67
C TYR A 162 9.78 10.87 -7.71
N THR A 163 9.04 11.99 -7.64
CA THR A 163 9.37 13.13 -6.77
C THR A 163 8.36 13.27 -5.65
N GLY A 164 8.81 13.80 -4.50
CA GLY A 164 7.91 14.07 -3.35
C GLY A 164 6.78 15.02 -3.72
N CYS A 165 7.07 16.10 -4.44
CA CYS A 165 6.05 17.06 -4.87
C CYS A 165 4.97 16.42 -5.75
N ALA A 166 5.35 15.54 -6.67
CA ALA A 166 4.37 14.82 -7.51
C ALA A 166 3.57 13.79 -6.70
N ALA A 167 4.19 13.15 -5.70
CA ALA A 167 3.50 12.21 -4.82
C ALA A 167 2.42 12.90 -3.99
N THR A 168 2.70 14.09 -3.43
CA THR A 168 1.72 14.87 -2.64
C THR A 168 0.50 15.29 -3.44
N LEU A 169 0.61 15.40 -4.76
CA LEU A 169 -0.52 15.75 -5.64
C LEU A 169 -1.49 14.58 -5.87
N LEU A 170 -1.07 13.35 -5.58
CA LEU A 170 -1.90 12.16 -5.71
C LEU A 170 -2.55 11.82 -4.37
N THR A 171 -3.84 11.46 -4.39
CA THR A 171 -4.55 11.02 -3.17
C THR A 171 -3.92 9.73 -2.61
N GLY A 172 -3.43 9.79 -1.37
CA GLY A 172 -2.65 8.72 -0.75
C GLY A 172 -1.33 8.43 -1.47
N GLY A 173 -0.79 9.41 -2.21
CA GLY A 173 0.42 9.27 -2.99
C GLY A 173 1.68 9.17 -2.14
N ALA A 174 2.62 8.35 -2.60
CA ALA A 174 3.92 8.18 -1.96
C ALA A 174 5.04 8.19 -3.02
N THR A 175 6.29 8.38 -2.60
CA THR A 175 7.40 8.30 -3.56
C THR A 175 7.64 6.84 -3.95
N VAL A 176 8.07 6.58 -5.19
CA VAL A 176 8.41 5.22 -5.64
C VAL A 176 9.34 4.54 -4.64
N HIS A 177 10.34 5.27 -4.14
CA HIS A 177 11.31 4.80 -3.13
C HIS A 177 10.72 4.46 -1.76
N SER A 178 9.55 4.99 -1.40
CA SER A 178 8.92 4.66 -0.11
C SER A 178 7.90 3.53 -0.22
N VAL A 179 7.37 3.32 -1.43
CA VAL A 179 6.41 2.28 -1.78
C VAL A 179 7.12 0.95 -2.09
N PHE A 180 8.17 1.00 -2.89
CA PHE A 180 8.93 -0.15 -3.40
C PHE A 180 10.36 -0.12 -2.84
#